data_AF-A0AAD7W521-F1
#
_entry.id   AF-A0AAD7W521-F1
#
_cell.length_a   1.000
_cell.length_b   1.000
_cell.length_c   1.000
_cell.angle_alpha   90.00
_cell.angle_beta   90.00
_cell.angle_gamma   90.00
#
_symmetry.space_group_name_H-M   'P 1'
#
loop_
_entity.id
_entity.type
_entity.pdbx_description
1 polymer ?
#
loop_
_entity_poly.entity_id
_entity_poly.type
_entity_poly.pdbx_seq_one_letter_code
_entity_poly.pdbx_strand_id
1 'polypeptide(L)' 'MAFAGMLNDEDVRAAVKACQVPGSFDYKLFFTRVGLSARADVQGQRVFNILDRDQSGFIEEEELKLFLQNFSLGA' A
#
# COMPACT_ATOMS: atom_id res chain seq x y z
N MET A 1 -4.56 2.91 10.95
CA MET A 1 -4.02 2.64 9.59
C MET A 1 -4.96 1.65 8.93
N ALA A 2 -5.19 1.76 7.62
CA ALA A 2 -6.17 0.89 6.93
C ALA A 2 -5.77 -0.60 6.98
N PHE A 3 -4.48 -0.87 7.20
CA PHE A 3 -3.89 -2.21 7.24
C PHE A 3 -3.47 -2.68 8.64
N ALA A 4 -3.93 -2.02 9.70
CA ALA A 4 -3.57 -2.35 11.08
C ALA A 4 -3.94 -3.82 11.39
N GLY A 5 -2.98 -4.61 11.88
CA GLY A 5 -3.15 -6.04 12.16
C GLY A 5 -3.04 -6.97 10.94
N MET A 6 -3.00 -6.42 9.72
CA MET A 6 -2.70 -7.19 8.49
C MET A 6 -1.22 -7.13 8.13
N LEU A 7 -0.59 -5.97 8.32
CA LEU A 7 0.81 -5.71 8.00
C LEU A 7 1.62 -5.39 9.26
N ASN A 8 2.94 -5.56 9.16
CA ASN A 8 3.86 -5.12 10.19
C ASN A 8 4.12 -3.62 10.05
N ASP A 9 3.83 -2.85 11.10
CA ASP A 9 3.98 -1.39 11.12
C ASP A 9 5.43 -0.95 10.87
N GLU A 10 6.43 -1.72 11.30
CA GLU A 10 7.85 -1.41 11.05
C GLU A 10 8.21 -1.55 9.58
N ASP A 11 7.80 -2.66 8.95
CA ASP A 11 8.05 -2.92 7.53
C ASP A 11 7.32 -1.90 6.64
N VAL A 12 6.10 -1.53 7.03
CA VAL A 12 5.33 -0.48 6.36
C VAL A 12 6.05 0.86 6.45
N ARG A 13 6.52 1.26 7.63
CA ARG A 13 7.25 2.53 7.80
C ARG A 13 8.55 2.54 7.01
N ALA A 14 9.29 1.42 6.98
CA ALA A 14 10.50 1.29 6.20
C ALA A 14 10.23 1.38 4.68
N ALA A 15 9.17 0.72 4.22
CA ALA A 15 8.75 0.77 2.82
C ALA A 15 8.33 2.18 2.39
N VAL A 16 7.51 2.87 3.18
CA VAL A 16 7.09 4.27 2.92
C VAL A 16 8.31 5.19 2.87
N LYS A 17 9.25 5.07 3.82
CA LYS A 17 10.47 5.88 3.85
C LYS A 17 11.36 5.66 2.62
N ALA A 18 11.46 4.42 2.14
CA ALA A 18 12.22 4.10 0.93
C ALA A 18 11.58 4.65 -0.37
N CYS A 19 10.31 5.06 -0.31
CA CYS A 19 9.55 5.59 -1.43
C CYS A 19 9.38 7.12 -1.39
N GLN A 20 10.02 7.82 -0.44
CA GLN A 20 9.95 9.29 -0.34
C GLN A 20 10.69 10.02 -1.46
N VAL A 21 11.58 9.35 -2.18
CA VAL A 21 12.32 9.97 -3.29
C VAL A 21 11.43 9.97 -4.53
N PRO A 22 11.17 11.14 -5.15
CA PRO A 22 10.40 11.22 -6.38
C PRO A 22 11.00 10.30 -7.46
N GLY A 23 10.16 9.46 -8.06
CA GLY A 23 10.57 8.50 -9.09
C GLY A 23 11.24 7.21 -8.58
N SER A 24 11.40 7.02 -7.26
CA SER A 24 11.96 5.78 -6.69
C SER A 24 10.91 4.76 -6.25
N PHE A 25 9.62 5.05 -6.47
CA PHE A 25 8.54 4.15 -6.07
C PHE A 25 8.51 2.91 -6.98
N ASP A 26 8.75 1.74 -6.38
CA ASP A 26 8.59 0.44 -7.03
C ASP A 26 7.53 -0.35 -6.27
N TYR A 27 6.36 -0.54 -6.90
CA TYR A 27 5.23 -1.25 -6.31
C TYR A 27 5.55 -2.71 -5.99
N LYS A 28 6.38 -3.40 -6.80
CA LYS A 28 6.75 -4.79 -6.54
C LYS A 28 7.57 -4.89 -5.27
N LEU A 29 8.59 -4.04 -5.17
CA LEU A 29 9.45 -4.01 -3.99
C LEU A 29 8.68 -3.55 -2.75
N PHE A 30 7.78 -2.58 -2.89
CA PHE A 30 6.92 -2.11 -1.80
C PHE A 30 6.05 -3.25 -1.27
N PHE A 31 5.29 -3.92 -2.15
CA PHE A 31 4.41 -5.03 -1.76
C PHE A 31 5.19 -6.20 -1.15
N THR A 32 6.40 -6.48 -1.64
CA THR A 32 7.27 -7.49 -1.02
C THR A 32 7.75 -7.07 0.36
N ARG A 33 8.18 -5.83 0.53
CA ARG A 33 8.64 -5.32 1.84
C ARG A 33 7.54 -5.31 2.88
N VAL A 34 6.33 -4.87 2.53
CA VAL A 34 5.21 -4.84 3.48
C VAL A 34 4.57 -6.22 3.69
N GLY A 35 5.06 -7.27 3.02
CA GLY A 35 4.58 -8.65 3.19
C GLY A 35 3.28 -8.98 2.46
N LEU A 36 2.85 -8.14 1.51
CA LEU A 36 1.65 -8.36 0.69
C LEU A 36 1.90 -9.34 -0.46
N SER A 37 3.12 -9.45 -0.97
CA SER A 37 3.44 -10.38 -2.07
C SER A 37 3.28 -11.87 -1.68
N ALA A 38 3.34 -12.20 -0.39
CA ALA A 38 3.21 -13.57 0.10
C ALA A 38 1.75 -13.97 0.41
N ARG A 39 0.77 -13.07 0.23
CA ARG A 39 -0.64 -13.28 0.61
C ARG A 39 -1.55 -13.06 -0.61
N ALA A 40 -1.57 -14.06 -1.48
CA ALA A 40 -1.92 -13.90 -2.89
C ALA A 40 -3.42 -13.74 -3.23
N ASP A 41 -4.35 -14.01 -2.32
CA ASP A 41 -5.77 -14.12 -2.66
C ASP A 41 -6.66 -13.23 -1.78
N VAL A 42 -6.89 -13.58 -0.52
CA VAL A 42 -7.90 -12.89 0.32
C VAL A 42 -7.41 -11.54 0.84
N GLN A 43 -6.09 -11.37 1.00
CA GLN A 43 -5.52 -10.10 1.45
C GLN A 43 -5.25 -9.15 0.28
N GLY A 44 -4.88 -9.67 -0.89
CA GLY A 44 -4.77 -8.88 -2.11
C GLY A 44 -6.08 -8.18 -2.46
N GLN A 45 -7.20 -8.91 -2.43
CA GLN A 45 -8.53 -8.32 -2.67
C GLN A 45 -8.89 -7.25 -1.64
N ARG A 46 -8.61 -7.51 -0.34
CA ARG A 46 -8.86 -6.52 0.72
C ARG A 46 -8.02 -5.27 0.55
N VAL A 47 -6.76 -5.42 0.16
CA VAL A 47 -5.87 -4.29 -0.10
C VAL A 47 -6.35 -3.49 -1.29
N PHE A 48 -6.72 -4.16 -2.36
CA PHE A 48 -7.30 -3.52 -3.53
C PHE A 48 -8.53 -2.70 -3.15
N ASN A 49 -9.49 -3.29 -2.44
CA ASN A 49 -10.72 -2.61 -2.00
C ASN A 49 -10.50 -1.46 -1.00
N ILE A 50 -9.34 -1.39 -0.34
CA ILE A 50 -8.97 -0.27 0.53
C ILE A 50 -8.38 0.89 -0.29
N LEU A 51 -7.67 0.55 -1.38
CA LEU A 51 -7.02 1.50 -2.26
C LEU A 51 -7.98 2.11 -3.28
N ASP A 52 -8.87 1.27 -3.83
CA ASP A 52 -10.01 1.62 -4.66
C ASP A 52 -11.14 2.17 -3.77
N ARG A 53 -11.11 3.49 -3.56
CA ARG A 53 -12.01 4.22 -2.67
C ARG A 53 -13.38 4.41 -3.30
N ASP A 54 -13.43 4.58 -4.61
CA ASP A 54 -14.69 4.75 -5.34
C ASP A 54 -15.34 3.41 -5.74
N GLN A 55 -14.65 2.29 -5.51
CA GLN A 55 -15.09 0.94 -5.83
C GLN A 55 -15.36 0.76 -7.34
N SER A 56 -14.64 1.51 -8.17
CA SER A 56 -14.70 1.42 -9.63
C SER A 56 -14.12 0.10 -10.16
N GLY A 57 -13.35 -0.61 -9.34
CA GLY A 57 -12.59 -1.79 -9.74
C GLY A 57 -11.21 -1.46 -10.30
N PHE A 58 -10.76 -0.21 -10.20
CA PHE A 58 -9.45 0.28 -10.64
C PHE A 58 -8.83 1.20 -9.58
N ILE A 59 -7.50 1.29 -9.54
CA ILE A 59 -6.81 2.31 -8.72
C ILE A 59 -6.41 3.42 -9.67
N GLU A 60 -7.09 4.56 -9.56
CA GLU A 60 -6.87 5.71 -10.44
C GLU A 60 -5.72 6.60 -9.95
N GLU A 61 -5.28 7.56 -10.77
CA GLU A 61 -4.15 8.44 -10.42
C GLU A 61 -4.40 9.21 -9.11
N GLU A 62 -5.64 9.66 -8.90
CA GLU A 62 -6.05 10.40 -7.71
C GLU A 62 -5.94 9.55 -6.44
N GLU A 63 -6.25 8.26 -6.54
CA GLU A 63 -6.15 7.30 -5.45
C GLU A 63 -4.71 6.84 -5.24
N LEU A 64 -3.96 6.67 -6.34
CA LEU A 64 -2.55 6.33 -6.32
C LEU A 64 -1.71 7.43 -5.65
N LYS A 65 -2.08 8.70 -5.82
CA LYS A 65 -1.47 9.84 -5.09
C LYS A 65 -1.64 9.69 -3.57
N LEU A 66 -2.73 9.09 -3.13
CA LEU A 66 -3.04 8.87 -1.71
C LEU A 66 -2.64 7.46 -1.25
N PHE A 67 -2.04 6.63 -2.11
CA PHE A 67 -1.66 5.25 -1.83
C PHE A 67 -0.88 5.11 -0.53
N LEU A 68 0.22 5.88 -0.39
CA LEU A 68 1.11 5.80 0.78
C LEU A 68 0.40 6.20 2.09
N GLN A 69 -0.60 7.09 2.03
CA GLN A 69 -1.36 7.51 3.21
C GLN A 69 -2.23 6.40 3.80
N ASN A 70 -2.63 5.41 2.99
CA ASN A 70 -3.38 4.25 3.49
C ASN A 70 -2.49 3.35 4.37
N PHE A 71 -1.18 3.38 4.15
CA PHE A 71 -0.17 2.59 4.86
C PHE A 71 0.41 3.30 6.09
N SER A 72 0.53 4.63 6.06
CA SER A 72 0.99 5.40 7.22
C SER A 72 0.14 6.65 7.43
N LEU A 73 -0.32 6.85 8.66
CA LEU A 73 -0.98 8.09 9.06
C LEU A 73 0.03 9.24 8.98
N GLY A 74 -0.09 10.07 7.94
CA GLY A 74 0.78 11.22 7.70
C GLY A 74 1.96 10.98 6.74
N ALA A 75 1.86 9.98 5.85
CA ALA A 75 2.77 9.84 4.70
C ALA A 75 2.63 11.00 3.69
#